data_AF-A0A7X8LF16-F1
#
_entry.id   AF-A0A7X8LF16-F1
#
_cell.length_a   1.000
_cell.length_b   1.000
_cell.length_c   1.000
_cell.angle_alpha   90.00
_cell.angle_beta   90.00
_cell.angle_gamma   90.00
#
_symmetry.space_group_name_H-M   'P 1'
#
loop_
_entity.id
_entity.type
_entity.pdbx_description
1 polymer ?
#
loop_
_entity_poly.entity_id
_entity_poly.type
_entity_poly.pdbx_seq_one_letter_code
_entity_poly.pdbx_strand_id
1 'polypeptide(L)'
;MAFKLTDKVTWVGKIDWELRTFHGEEYSTHRGSSYNSYLIRDEKTVLIDTVWDPYAEEFVENLKKEIDLNEIDYIIAQHGESDHSGALPLLMREIPDTPIYCTSNG
;
A
#
# COMPACT_ATOMS: atom_id res chain seq x y z
N MET A 1 3.15 0.54 11.35
CA MET A 1 3.58 -0.71 12.04
C MET A 1 3.83 -1.74 10.95
N ALA A 2 4.90 -2.52 11.02
CA ALA A 2 5.21 -3.54 10.01
C ALA A 2 5.26 -4.92 10.66
N PHE A 3 4.78 -5.94 9.94
CA PHE A 3 4.82 -7.32 10.42
C PHE A 3 5.60 -8.20 9.44
N LYS A 4 6.68 -8.80 9.90
CA LYS A 4 7.42 -9.79 9.11
C LYS A 4 6.55 -11.05 8.98
N LEU A 5 6.16 -11.41 7.75
CA LEU A 5 5.35 -12.59 7.45
C LEU A 5 6.23 -13.81 7.13
N THR A 6 7.30 -13.56 6.36
CA THR A 6 8.33 -14.55 6.02
C THR A 6 9.71 -13.88 6.06
N ASP A 7 10.77 -14.61 5.74
CA ASP A 7 12.10 -14.01 5.63
C ASP A 7 12.23 -12.93 4.55
N LYS A 8 11.36 -12.95 3.54
CA LYS A 8 11.40 -12.02 2.41
C LYS A 8 10.20 -11.07 2.34
N VAL A 9 9.11 -11.37 3.04
CA VAL A 9 7.84 -10.62 2.91
C VAL A 9 7.48 -9.95 4.23
N THR A 10 7.32 -8.64 4.16
CA THR A 10 6.84 -7.80 5.27
C THR A 10 5.51 -7.17 4.91
N TRP A 11 4.53 -7.27 5.78
CA TRP A 11 3.31 -6.48 5.70
C TRP A 11 3.61 -5.04 6.15
N VAL A 12 3.20 -4.07 5.34
CA VAL A 12 3.43 -2.62 5.54
C VAL A 12 2.13 -1.80 5.41
N GLY A 13 0.98 -2.46 5.51
CA GLY A 13 -0.34 -1.85 5.32
C GLY A 13 -0.86 -1.05 6.51
N LYS A 14 -2.19 -0.93 6.58
CA LYS A 14 -2.94 -0.20 7.60
C LYS A 14 -4.08 -1.04 8.15
N ILE A 15 -4.22 -1.07 9.47
CA ILE A 15 -5.43 -1.56 10.15
C ILE A 15 -6.32 -0.35 10.46
N ASP A 16 -7.59 -0.44 10.09
CA ASP A 16 -8.59 0.58 10.32
C ASP A 16 -9.75 0.00 11.15
N TRP A 17 -9.61 0.12 12.47
CA TRP A 17 -10.62 -0.30 13.43
C TRP A 17 -11.86 0.61 13.42
N GLU A 18 -11.77 1.80 12.84
CA GLU A 18 -12.82 2.82 12.90
C GLU A 18 -13.74 2.82 11.68
N LEU A 19 -13.36 2.15 10.58
CA LEU A 19 -14.22 1.99 9.42
C LEU A 19 -15.59 1.40 9.81
N ARG A 20 -16.67 2.07 9.44
CA ARG A 20 -18.05 1.59 9.65
C ARG A 20 -18.80 1.37 8.36
N THR A 21 -18.48 2.13 7.31
CA THR A 21 -19.14 2.08 6.03
C THR A 21 -18.10 2.09 4.90
N PHE A 22 -18.42 1.42 3.80
CA PHE A 22 -17.56 1.26 2.64
C PHE A 22 -18.40 1.37 1.37
N HIS A 23 -17.80 1.88 0.28
CA HIS A 23 -18.49 2.27 -0.95
C HIS A 23 -19.61 3.31 -0.80
N GLY A 24 -19.58 4.09 0.28
CA GLY A 24 -20.67 5.00 0.68
C GLY A 24 -21.37 4.44 1.91
N GLU A 25 -22.68 4.23 1.82
CA GLU A 25 -23.52 3.58 2.84
C GLU A 25 -23.99 2.17 2.41
N GLU A 26 -23.50 1.70 1.26
CA GLU A 26 -23.88 0.47 0.58
C GLU A 26 -23.39 -0.77 1.31
N TYR A 27 -22.26 -0.67 2.02
CA TYR A 27 -21.66 -1.78 2.73
C TYR A 27 -21.22 -1.39 4.15
N SER A 28 -21.73 -2.09 5.16
CA SER A 28 -21.37 -1.85 6.56
C SER A 28 -20.25 -2.76 7.04
N THR A 29 -19.22 -2.18 7.66
CA THR A 29 -18.08 -2.89 8.28
C THR A 29 -18.16 -2.83 9.80
N HIS A 30 -18.88 -3.75 10.43
CA HIS A 30 -19.10 -3.74 11.89
C HIS A 30 -17.85 -4.08 12.73
N ARG A 31 -16.72 -4.41 12.10
CA ARG A 31 -15.48 -4.81 12.76
C ARG A 31 -14.25 -4.08 12.22
N GLY A 32 -14.46 -2.94 11.55
CA GLY A 32 -13.40 -2.27 10.81
C GLY A 32 -12.98 -3.05 9.57
N SER A 33 -11.82 -2.69 9.03
CA SER A 33 -11.15 -3.38 7.92
C SER A 33 -9.62 -3.19 8.01
N SER A 34 -8.91 -3.68 7.00
CA SER A 34 -7.47 -3.48 6.82
C SER A 34 -7.15 -3.30 5.34
N TYR A 35 -6.25 -2.38 5.05
CA TYR A 35 -5.70 -2.15 3.71
C TYR A 35 -4.30 -2.77 3.68
N ASN A 36 -4.17 -3.92 3.01
CA ASN A 36 -2.95 -4.72 3.06
C ASN A 36 -2.03 -4.34 1.90
N SER A 37 -0.80 -3.96 2.25
CA SER A 37 0.30 -3.73 1.32
C SER A 37 1.51 -4.54 1.78
N TYR A 38 2.31 -5.02 0.82
CA TYR A 38 3.40 -5.96 1.08
C TYR A 38 4.70 -5.49 0.46
N LEU A 39 5.76 -5.50 1.26
CA LEU A 39 7.12 -5.23 0.82
C LEU A 39 7.89 -6.55 0.72
N ILE A 40 8.26 -6.92 -0.50
CA ILE A 40 9.02 -8.12 -0.82
C ILE A 40 10.48 -7.73 -1.05
N ARG A 41 11.41 -8.42 -0.38
CA ARG A 41 12.86 -8.19 -0.51
C ARG A 41 13.55 -9.46 -1.00
N ASP A 42 13.99 -9.42 -2.25
CA ASP A 42 14.79 -10.49 -2.87
C ASP A 42 15.95 -9.88 -3.69
N GLU A 43 16.36 -10.48 -4.80
CA GLU A 43 17.24 -9.82 -5.80
C GLU A 43 16.70 -8.46 -6.26
N LYS A 44 15.37 -8.27 -6.16
CA LYS A 44 14.65 -7.02 -6.40
C LYS A 44 13.72 -6.75 -5.22
N THR A 45 13.56 -5.47 -4.89
CA THR A 45 12.60 -5.01 -3.89
C THR A 45 11.30 -4.59 -4.56
N VAL A 46 10.20 -5.15 -4.11
CA VAL A 46 8.88 -4.93 -4.71
C VAL A 46 7.87 -4.50 -3.66
N LEU A 47 7.17 -3.42 -3.93
CA LEU A 47 5.97 -3.03 -3.19
C LEU A 47 4.72 -3.56 -3.93
N ILE A 48 3.86 -4.28 -3.25
CA ILE A 48 2.55 -4.71 -3.77
C ILE A 48 1.47 -3.86 -3.10
N ASP A 49 0.72 -3.14 -3.94
CA ASP A 49 -0.33 -2.20 -3.59
C ASP A 49 0.08 -1.16 -2.54
N THR A 50 -0.84 -0.25 -2.27
CA THR A 50 -0.71 0.76 -1.22
C THR A 50 -1.90 0.68 -0.27
N VAL A 51 -2.41 1.81 0.21
CA VAL A 51 -3.56 1.87 1.11
C VAL A 51 -4.53 2.97 0.69
N TRP A 52 -5.65 3.07 1.39
CA TRP A 52 -6.66 4.08 1.16
C TRP A 52 -6.14 5.52 1.27
N ASP A 53 -6.61 6.38 0.36
CA ASP A 53 -6.28 7.81 0.25
C ASP A 53 -6.15 8.54 1.61
N PRO A 54 -7.09 8.40 2.57
CA PRO A 54 -7.01 9.11 3.85
C PRO A 54 -5.80 8.72 4.71
N TYR A 55 -5.18 7.58 4.42
CA TYR A 55 -4.01 7.06 5.13
C TYR A 55 -2.71 7.20 4.32
N ALA A 56 -2.73 7.92 3.20
CA ALA A 56 -1.57 8.03 2.31
C ALA A 56 -0.32 8.58 3.00
N GLU A 57 -0.45 9.68 3.75
CA GLU A 57 0.67 10.28 4.48
C GLU A 57 1.22 9.34 5.55
N GLU A 58 0.35 8.72 6.35
CA GLU A 58 0.75 7.75 7.37
C GLU A 58 1.49 6.55 6.75
N PHE A 59 0.98 6.05 5.62
CA PHE A 59 1.58 4.92 4.90
C PHE A 59 2.97 5.26 4.37
N VAL A 60 3.13 6.37 3.66
CA VAL A 60 4.44 6.77 3.11
C VAL A 60 5.45 7.02 4.22
N GLU A 61 5.06 7.69 5.31
CA GLU A 61 5.94 7.91 6.46
C GLU A 61 6.30 6.62 7.20
N ASN A 62 5.40 5.63 7.25
CA ASN A 62 5.72 4.32 7.79
C ASN A 62 6.63 3.51 6.86
N LEU A 63 6.43 3.61 5.54
CA LEU A 63 7.26 2.95 4.55
C LEU A 63 8.70 3.49 4.57
N LYS A 64 8.88 4.81 4.68
CA LYS A 64 10.20 5.46 4.87
C LYS A 64 10.96 4.98 6.12
N LYS A 65 10.25 4.52 7.15
CA LYS A 65 10.87 3.93 8.36
C LYS A 65 11.26 2.47 8.16
N GLU A 66 10.65 1.80 7.20
CA GLU A 66 10.85 0.38 6.90
C GLU A 66 11.92 0.18 5.81
N ILE A 67 12.08 1.12 4.87
CA ILE A 67 13.06 1.07 3.79
C ILE A 67 13.39 2.48 3.24
N ASP A 68 14.57 2.67 2.64
CA ASP A 68 14.81 3.80 1.74
C ASP A 68 13.94 3.60 0.49
N LEU A 69 13.08 4.58 0.19
CA LEU A 69 12.15 4.47 -0.93
C LEU A 69 12.86 4.25 -2.27
N ASN A 70 14.08 4.74 -2.43
CA ASN A 70 14.88 4.56 -3.65
C ASN A 70 15.39 3.13 -3.85
N GLU A 71 15.28 2.26 -2.83
CA GLU A 71 15.61 0.84 -2.95
C GLU A 71 14.45 0.01 -3.55
N ILE A 72 13.25 0.59 -3.69
CA ILE A 72 12.10 -0.08 -4.30
C ILE A 72 12.33 -0.13 -5.82
N ASP A 73 12.60 -1.32 -6.34
CA ASP A 73 12.79 -1.52 -7.78
C ASP A 73 11.47 -1.43 -8.54
N TYR A 74 10.39 -2.01 -7.99
CA TYR A 74 9.10 -2.10 -8.67
C TYR A 74 7.93 -1.86 -7.71
N ILE A 75 6.86 -1.27 -8.25
CA ILE A 75 5.55 -1.22 -7.61
C ILE A 75 4.58 -2.05 -8.45
N ILE A 76 3.88 -2.99 -7.82
CA ILE A 76 2.79 -3.74 -8.44
C ILE A 76 1.48 -3.15 -7.94
N ALA A 77 0.69 -2.56 -8.85
CA ALA A 77 -0.67 -2.10 -8.56
C ALA A 77 -1.66 -3.13 -9.11
N GLN A 78 -2.28 -3.90 -8.21
CA GLN A 78 -3.18 -4.99 -8.58
C GLN A 78 -4.59 -4.50 -8.91
N HIS A 79 -5.05 -3.45 -8.24
CA HIS A 79 -6.40 -2.90 -8.39
C HIS A 79 -6.37 -1.38 -8.22
N GLY A 80 -6.93 -0.65 -9.20
CA GLY A 80 -6.90 0.82 -9.26
C GLY A 80 -7.91 1.53 -8.35
N GLU A 81 -8.60 0.83 -7.46
CA GLU A 81 -9.53 1.46 -6.52
C GLU A 81 -8.79 2.17 -5.38
N SER A 82 -9.38 3.25 -4.88
CA SER A 82 -8.71 4.17 -3.95
C SER A 82 -8.25 3.53 -2.65
N ASP A 83 -8.90 2.45 -2.19
CA ASP A 83 -8.57 1.74 -0.96
C ASP A 83 -7.29 0.88 -1.06
N HIS A 84 -6.81 0.64 -2.28
CA HIS A 84 -5.56 -0.06 -2.58
C HIS A 84 -4.52 0.87 -3.21
N SER A 85 -4.95 1.78 -4.08
CA SER A 85 -4.06 2.63 -4.89
C SER A 85 -3.95 4.06 -4.38
N GLY A 86 -4.67 4.41 -3.31
CA GLY A 86 -4.81 5.80 -2.90
C GLY A 86 -3.54 6.48 -2.40
N ALA A 87 -2.62 5.73 -1.80
CA ALA A 87 -1.33 6.29 -1.41
C ALA A 87 -0.31 6.34 -2.57
N LEU A 88 -0.59 5.71 -3.72
CA LEU A 88 0.33 5.66 -4.86
C LEU A 88 0.70 7.05 -5.40
N PRO A 89 -0.23 8.00 -5.62
CA PRO A 89 0.13 9.34 -6.08
C PRO A 89 1.08 10.08 -5.14
N LEU A 90 0.95 9.90 -3.82
CA LEU A 90 1.86 10.50 -2.85
C LEU A 90 3.23 9.82 -2.88
N LEU A 91 3.26 8.49 -2.93
CA LEU A 91 4.50 7.72 -3.03
C LEU A 91 5.29 8.09 -4.30
N MET A 92 4.61 8.23 -5.44
CA MET A 92 5.27 8.60 -6.71
C MET A 92 5.79 10.04 -6.76
N ARG A 93 5.40 10.93 -5.83
CA ARG A 93 6.07 12.23 -5.70
C ARG A 93 7.46 12.11 -5.09
N GLU A 94 7.70 11.08 -4.29
CA GLU A 94 8.99 10.81 -3.65
C GLU A 94 9.91 10.02 -4.58
N ILE A 95 9.35 9.09 -5.36
CA ILE A 95 10.10 8.17 -6.24
C ILE A 95 9.53 8.11 -7.68
N PRO A 96 9.50 9.23 -8.42
CA PRO A 96 8.74 9.40 -9.67
C PRO A 96 9.16 8.47 -10.82
N ASP A 97 10.41 7.99 -10.81
CA ASP A 97 10.96 7.17 -11.88
C ASP A 97 10.79 5.66 -11.63
N THR A 98 10.17 5.26 -10.52
CA THR A 98 9.97 3.85 -10.17
C THR A 98 8.94 3.19 -11.09
N PRO A 99 9.27 2.09 -11.78
CA PRO A 99 8.32 1.39 -12.63
C PRO A 99 7.12 0.85 -11.86
N ILE A 100 5.93 1.11 -12.40
CA ILE A 100 4.66 0.54 -11.93
C ILE A 100 4.21 -0.53 -12.92
N TYR A 101 3.88 -1.71 -12.42
CA TYR A 101 3.29 -2.80 -13.17
C TYR A 101 1.82 -2.95 -12.79
N CYS A 102 0.94 -2.84 -13.78
CA CYS A 102 -0.51 -3.01 -13.65
C CYS A 102 -1.09 -3.64 -14.92
N THR A 103 -2.40 -3.86 -14.93
CA THR A 103 -3.09 -4.34 -16.14
C THR A 103 -3.34 -3.20 -17.13
N SER A 104 -3.74 -3.53 -18.36
CA SER A 104 -4.12 -2.50 -19.34
C SER A 104 -5.34 -1.67 -18.92
N ASN A 105 -6.14 -2.16 -17.98
CA ASN A 105 -7.38 -1.51 -17.55
C ASN A 105 -7.15 -0.43 -16.49
N GLY A 106 -5.93 -0.33 -15.95
CA GLY A 106 -5.69 0.29 -14.66
C GLY A 106 -5.81 -0.76 -13.58
#